data_AF-A0A4U2ZTP0-F1
#
_entry.id   AF-A0A4U2ZTP0-F1
#
_cell.length_a   1.000
_cell.length_b   1.000
_cell.length_c   1.000
_cell.angle_alpha   90.00
_cell.angle_beta   90.00
_cell.angle_gamma   90.00
#
_symmetry.space_group_name_H-M   'P 1'
#
loop_
_entity.id
_entity.type
_entity.pdbx_description
1 polymer ?
#
loop_
_entity_poly.entity_id
_entity_poly.type
_entity_poly.pdbx_seq_one_letter_code
_entity_poly.pdbx_strand_id
1 'polypeptide(L)'
;MNMKPVLKYIIISLVFSIVGVCWALFDIFMLDADWLLIWIGVLMAYLSLYIVIGLYSRKSYDSKLAKVLLKTIITTFSFGALGISFGVVHMILGPLSLTLMT
;
A
#
# COMPACT_ATOMS: atom_id res chain seq x y z
N MET A 1 -13.15 19.14 22.72
CA MET A 1 -12.89 19.84 21.44
C MET A 1 -13.49 19.05 20.29
N ASN A 2 -14.59 19.54 19.71
CA ASN A 2 -15.18 18.90 18.53
C ASN A 2 -14.32 19.26 17.31
N MET A 3 -13.32 18.43 17.00
CA MET A 3 -12.42 18.67 15.85
C MET A 3 -13.21 18.70 14.56
N LYS A 4 -12.88 19.66 13.67
CA LYS A 4 -13.44 19.71 12.31
C LYS A 4 -13.25 18.33 11.67
N PRO A 5 -14.28 17.76 10.99
CA PRO A 5 -14.22 16.40 10.46
C PRO A 5 -13.01 16.17 9.56
N VAL A 6 -12.57 17.21 8.83
CA VAL A 6 -11.36 17.21 8.00
C VAL A 6 -10.09 16.88 8.80
N LEU A 7 -9.91 17.46 9.99
CA LEU A 7 -8.72 17.24 10.81
C LEU A 7 -8.64 15.80 11.31
N LYS A 8 -9.78 15.16 11.61
CA LYS A 8 -9.83 13.74 12.01
C LYS A 8 -9.27 12.83 10.91
N TYR A 9 -9.67 13.04 9.65
CA TYR A 9 -9.17 12.24 8.53
C TYR A 9 -7.67 12.44 8.28
N ILE A 10 -7.17 13.66 8.47
CA ILE A 10 -5.72 13.93 8.36
C ILE A 10 -4.96 13.16 9.44
N ILE A 11 -5.41 13.24 10.70
CA ILE A 11 -4.79 12.50 11.81
C ILE A 11 -4.80 10.99 11.56
N ILE A 12 -5.92 10.44 11.07
CA ILE A 12 -6.03 9.02 10.73
C ILE A 12 -5.03 8.65 9.62
N SER A 13 -4.92 9.44 8.56
CA SER A 13 -3.94 9.19 7.49
C SER A 13 -2.51 9.24 8.01
N LEU A 14 -2.21 10.16 8.92
CA LEU A 14 -0.88 10.32 9.51
C LEU A 14 -0.50 9.07 10.34
N VAL A 15 -1.42 8.60 11.18
CA VAL A 15 -1.23 7.38 11.97
C VAL A 15 -0.98 6.18 11.06
N PHE A 16 -1.78 6.03 10.00
CA PHE A 16 -1.60 4.95 9.01
C PHE A 16 -0.23 5.01 8.32
N SER A 17 0.25 6.22 8.00
CA SER A 17 1.58 6.41 7.41
C SER A 17 2.70 6.03 8.39
N ILE A 18 2.60 6.46 9.65
CA ILE A 18 3.60 6.17 10.69
C ILE A 18 3.66 4.66 10.94
N VAL A 19 2.50 4.02 11.11
CA VAL A 19 2.40 2.58 11.31
C VAL A 19 2.95 1.82 10.11
N GLY A 20 2.64 2.25 8.88
CA GLY A 20 3.16 1.62 7.66
C GLY A 20 4.69 1.70 7.55
N VAL A 21 5.29 2.86 7.88
CA VAL A 21 6.75 3.03 7.88
C VAL A 21 7.41 2.22 8.99
N CYS A 22 6.84 2.24 10.21
CA CYS A 22 7.34 1.43 11.32
C CYS A 22 7.28 -0.06 11.00
N TRP A 23 6.21 -0.53 10.35
CA TRP A 23 6.07 -1.92 9.91
C TRP A 23 7.12 -2.29 8.86
N ALA A 24 7.27 -1.46 7.82
CA ALA A 24 8.26 -1.70 6.77
C ALA A 24 9.69 -1.74 7.34
N LEU A 25 10.03 -0.83 8.26
CA LEU A 25 11.32 -0.85 8.94
C LEU A 25 11.48 -2.10 9.81
N PHE A 26 10.43 -2.52 10.51
CA PHE A 26 10.47 -3.72 11.33
C PHE A 26 10.73 -4.99 10.50
N ASP A 27 10.05 -5.17 9.37
CA ASP A 27 10.30 -6.31 8.47
C ASP A 27 11.73 -6.29 7.91
N ILE A 28 12.23 -5.12 7.51
CA ILE A 28 13.59 -4.99 6.95
C ILE A 28 14.66 -5.34 7.98
N PHE A 29 14.51 -4.87 9.24
CA PHE A 29 15.54 -5.02 10.27
C PHE A 29 15.43 -6.32 11.08
N MET A 30 14.22 -6.86 11.25
CA MET A 30 13.96 -7.95 12.21
C MET A 30 13.60 -9.27 11.54
N LEU A 31 13.09 -9.24 10.31
CA LEU A 31 12.46 -10.38 9.65
C LEU A 31 13.15 -10.79 8.34
N ASP A 32 14.45 -10.51 8.24
CA ASP A 32 15.28 -10.81 7.06
C ASP A 32 14.70 -10.26 5.74
N ALA A 33 13.93 -9.17 5.84
CA ALA A 33 13.23 -8.56 4.71
C ALA A 33 12.30 -9.53 3.96
N ASP A 34 11.51 -10.32 4.70
CA ASP A 34 10.45 -11.16 4.15
C ASP A 34 9.57 -10.34 3.19
N TRP A 35 9.78 -10.60 1.89
CA TRP A 35 9.30 -9.75 0.82
C TRP A 35 7.77 -9.60 0.82
N LEU A 36 7.04 -10.64 1.26
CA LEU A 36 5.58 -10.64 1.41
C LEU A 36 5.08 -9.74 2.54
N LEU A 37 5.79 -9.69 3.67
CA LEU A 37 5.34 -8.96 4.86
C LEU A 37 5.59 -7.45 4.71
N ILE A 38 6.66 -7.07 4.01
CA ILE A 38 6.92 -5.67 3.59
C ILE A 38 5.72 -5.06 2.87
N TRP A 39 4.99 -5.84 2.08
CA TRP A 39 3.82 -5.35 1.35
C TRP A 39 2.66 -4.95 2.25
N ILE A 40 2.56 -5.46 3.48
CA ILE A 40 1.56 -5.02 4.47
C ILE A 40 1.82 -3.55 4.86
N GLY A 41 3.10 -3.20 5.08
CA GLY A 41 3.52 -1.82 5.31
C GLY A 41 3.25 -0.91 4.10
N VAL A 42 3.51 -1.41 2.89
CA VAL A 42 3.17 -0.70 1.65
C VAL A 42 1.67 -0.48 1.52
N LEU A 43 0.84 -1.48 1.83
CA LEU A 43 -0.62 -1.39 1.77
C LEU A 43 -1.17 -0.33 2.76
N MET A 44 -0.60 -0.27 3.97
CA MET A 44 -0.89 0.78 4.96
C MET A 44 -0.55 2.18 4.43
N ALA A 45 0.62 2.35 3.80
CA ALA A 45 1.01 3.63 3.19
C ALA A 45 0.07 4.05 2.05
N TYR A 46 -0.37 3.09 1.22
CA TYR A 46 -1.36 3.32 0.17
C TYR A 46 -2.71 3.77 0.74
N LEU A 47 -3.17 3.16 1.84
CA LEU A 47 -4.41 3.56 2.51
C LEU A 47 -4.34 4.98 3.06
N SER A 48 -3.19 5.36 3.64
CA SER A 48 -2.93 6.74 4.08
C SER A 48 -3.10 7.73 2.93
N LEU A 49 -2.43 7.47 1.80
CA LEU A 49 -2.44 8.31 0.61
C LEU A 49 -3.84 8.44 0.00
N TYR A 50 -4.61 7.34 -0.04
CA TYR A 50 -6.00 7.32 -0.49
C TYR A 50 -6.89 8.25 0.34
N ILE A 51 -6.76 8.22 1.68
CA ILE A 51 -7.52 9.10 2.58
C ILE A 51 -7.16 10.57 2.34
N VAL A 52 -5.87 10.89 2.18
CA VAL A 52 -5.41 12.26 1.91
C VAL A 52 -5.95 12.79 0.59
N ILE A 53 -5.90 11.97 -0.48
CA ILE A 53 -6.38 12.36 -1.81
C ILE A 53 -7.90 12.48 -1.86
N GLY A 54 -8.63 11.57 -1.21
CA GLY A 54 -10.08 11.67 -1.08
C GLY A 54 -10.50 12.94 -0.35
N LEU A 55 -9.76 13.33 0.70
CA LEU A 55 -9.98 14.57 1.42
C LEU A 55 -9.65 15.81 0.58
N TYR A 56 -8.56 15.75 -0.19
CA TYR A 56 -8.13 16.82 -1.09
C TYR A 56 -9.15 17.05 -2.22
N SER A 57 -9.62 15.97 -2.86
CA SER A 57 -10.67 15.99 -3.89
C SER A 57 -11.99 16.56 -3.39
N ARG A 58 -12.34 16.32 -2.11
CA ARG A 58 -13.60 16.81 -1.53
C ARG A 58 -13.54 18.30 -1.17
N LYS A 59 -12.35 18.83 -0.91
CA LYS A 59 -12.13 20.23 -0.53
C LYS A 59 -11.89 21.15 -1.74
N SER A 60 -11.33 20.62 -2.82
CA SER A 60 -11.14 21.33 -4.09
C SER A 60 -12.09 20.75 -5.13
N TYR A 61 -13.21 21.45 -5.36
CA TYR A 61 -14.38 21.03 -6.15
C TYR A 61 -14.09 20.69 -7.63
N ASP A 62 -12.84 20.82 -8.09
CA ASP A 62 -12.45 20.56 -9.49
C ASP A 62 -10.96 20.19 -9.65
N SER A 63 -10.44 19.30 -8.81
CA SER A 63 -9.05 18.87 -8.95
C SER A 63 -8.95 17.65 -9.86
N LYS A 64 -8.92 17.88 -11.19
CA LYS A 64 -8.47 16.89 -12.20
C LYS A 64 -7.25 16.10 -11.71
N LEU A 65 -6.33 16.77 -11.00
CA LEU A 65 -5.16 16.21 -10.35
C LEU A 65 -5.49 15.12 -9.32
N ALA A 66 -6.48 15.31 -8.44
CA ALA A 66 -6.87 14.29 -7.47
C ALA A 66 -7.43 13.04 -8.15
N LYS A 67 -8.19 13.24 -9.24
CA LYS A 67 -8.73 12.14 -10.05
C LYS A 67 -7.62 11.36 -10.76
N VAL A 68 -6.62 12.05 -11.30
CA VAL A 68 -5.43 11.45 -11.93
C VAL A 68 -4.57 10.73 -10.89
N LEU A 69 -4.32 11.34 -9.73
CA LEU A 69 -3.57 10.74 -8.62
C LEU A 69 -4.26 9.48 -8.10
N LEU A 70 -5.57 9.52 -7.88
CA LEU A 70 -6.35 8.35 -7.46
C LEU A 70 -6.24 7.22 -8.48
N LYS A 71 -6.41 7.53 -9.77
CA LYS A 71 -6.27 6.55 -10.85
C LYS A 71 -4.87 5.95 -10.88
N THR A 72 -3.84 6.80 -10.74
CA THR A 72 -2.43 6.39 -10.71
C THR A 72 -2.17 5.43 -9.55
N ILE A 73 -2.63 5.77 -8.35
CA ILE A 73 -2.47 4.94 -7.14
C ILE A 73 -3.17 3.60 -7.29
N ILE A 74 -4.39 3.58 -7.82
CA ILE A 74 -5.11 2.32 -8.06
C ILE A 74 -4.35 1.48 -9.10
N THR A 75 -3.87 2.08 -10.18
CA THR A 75 -3.11 1.35 -11.20
C THR A 75 -1.78 0.81 -10.67
N THR A 76 -1.01 1.60 -9.92
CA THR A 76 0.26 1.16 -9.34
C THR A 76 0.05 0.09 -8.27
N PHE A 77 -1.03 0.20 -7.48
CA PHE A 77 -1.44 -0.82 -6.53
C PHE A 77 -1.81 -2.14 -7.24
N SER A 78 -2.62 -2.09 -8.29
CA SER A 78 -2.98 -3.28 -9.08
C SER A 78 -1.77 -3.93 -9.74
N PHE A 79 -0.84 -3.14 -10.30
CA PHE A 79 0.42 -3.66 -10.83
C PHE A 79 1.29 -4.30 -9.75
N GLY A 80 1.36 -3.69 -8.56
CA GLY A 80 2.03 -4.29 -7.40
C GLY A 80 1.42 -5.64 -7.03
N ALA A 81 0.09 -5.71 -6.86
CA ALA A 81 -0.61 -6.94 -6.55
C ALA A 81 -0.41 -8.04 -7.62
N LEU A 82 -0.42 -7.67 -8.91
CA LEU A 82 -0.12 -8.59 -10.00
C LEU A 82 1.32 -9.11 -9.90
N GLY A 83 2.30 -8.24 -9.64
CA GLY A 83 3.69 -8.63 -9.42
C GLY A 83 3.85 -9.64 -8.28
N ILE A 84 3.13 -9.46 -7.17
CA ILE A 84 3.13 -10.45 -6.07
C ILE A 84 2.49 -11.75 -6.51
N SER A 85 1.33 -11.70 -7.16
CA SER A 85 0.66 -12.92 -7.62
C SER A 85 1.56 -13.75 -8.54
N PHE A 86 2.32 -13.07 -9.41
CA PHE A 86 3.30 -13.72 -10.27
C PHE A 86 4.48 -14.28 -9.46
N GLY A 87 5.05 -13.51 -8.53
CA GLY A 87 6.15 -13.96 -7.68
C GLY A 87 5.79 -15.17 -6.81
N VAL A 88 4.58 -15.19 -6.23
CA VAL A 88 4.07 -16.32 -5.42
C VAL A 88 3.85 -17.55 -6.31
N VAL A 89 3.25 -17.38 -7.49
CA VAL A 89 3.10 -18.47 -8.47
C VAL A 89 4.48 -19.01 -8.85
N HIS A 90 5.47 -18.16 -9.10
CA HIS A 90 6.82 -18.58 -9.47
C HIS A 90 7.56 -19.30 -8.32
N MET A 91 7.34 -18.87 -7.07
CA MET A 91 7.89 -19.50 -5.88
C MET A 91 7.26 -20.88 -5.61
N ILE A 92 6.01 -21.11 -6.01
CA ILE A 92 5.33 -22.40 -5.91
C ILE A 92 5.67 -23.31 -7.11
N LEU A 93 5.71 -22.77 -8.32
CA LEU A 93 6.01 -23.53 -9.54
C LEU A 93 7.48 -23.94 -9.64
N GLY A 94 8.42 -23.11 -9.16
CA GLY A 94 9.85 -23.44 -9.14
C GLY A 94 10.15 -24.81 -8.50
N PRO A 95 9.72 -25.08 -7.25
CA PRO A 95 9.90 -26.38 -6.63
C PRO A 95 9.05 -27.48 -7.29
N LEU A 96 7.82 -27.19 -7.74
CA LEU A 96 6.98 -28.17 -8.44
C LEU A 96 7.64 -28.70 -9.74
N SER A 97 8.31 -27.83 -10.48
CA SER A 97 9.06 -28.17 -11.69
C SER A 97 10.22 -29.11 -11.40
N LEU A 98 10.89 -28.90 -10.26
CA LEU A 98 12.03 -29.69 -9.81
C LEU A 98 11.61 -31.10 -9.36
N THR A 99 10.47 -31.22 -8.68
CA THR A 99 9.93 -32.52 -8.24
C THR A 99 9.36 -33.35 -9.38
N LEU A 100 8.89 -32.72 -10.47
CA LEU A 100 8.42 -33.43 -11.68
C LEU A 100 9.56 -33.89 -12.59
N MET A 101 10.76 -33.34 -12.43
CA MET A 101 11.95 -33.65 -13.25
C MET A 101 12.82 -34.77 -12.65
N THR A 102 12.58 -35.16 -11.39
CA THR A 102 13.17 -36.33 -10.69
C THR A 102 12.22 -37.52 -10.72
#